data_AF-A0A3D4AZY7-F1
#
_entry.id   AF-A0A3D4AZY7-F1
#
_cell.length_a   1.000
_cell.length_b   1.000
_cell.length_c   1.000
_cell.angle_alpha   90.00
_cell.angle_beta   90.00
_cell.angle_gamma   90.00
#
_symmetry.space_group_name_H-M   'P 1'
#
loop_
_entity.id
_entity.type
_entity.pdbx_description
1 polymer ?
#
loop_
_entity_poly.entity_id
_entity_poly.type
_entity_poly.pdbx_seq_one_letter_code
_entity_poly.pdbx_strand_id
1 'polypeptide(L)' 'MPSFVHLHNHTHYSLLDGANRIKDLAETAKDYGMPAIAITDHGNMFG' A
#
# COMPACT_ATOMS: atom_id res chain seq x y z
N MET A 1 -12.24 7.41 16.33
CA MET A 1 -10.81 7.51 15.98
C MET A 1 -10.67 8.50 14.83
N PRO A 2 -9.59 9.29 14.75
CA PRO A 2 -9.34 10.14 13.60
C PRO A 2 -9.17 9.31 12.32
N SER A 3 -9.57 9.86 11.17
CA SER A 3 -9.35 9.24 9.86
C SER A 3 -7.85 9.18 9.57
N PHE A 4 -7.37 8.04 9.06
CA PHE A 4 -5.96 7.81 8.73
C PHE A 4 -5.82 7.11 7.38
N VAL A 5 -4.78 7.46 6.63
CA VAL A 5 -4.41 6.84 5.35
C VAL A 5 -2.89 6.76 5.24
N HIS A 6 -2.36 5.65 4.73
CA HIS A 6 -0.95 5.53 4.38
C HIS A 6 -0.69 6.17 3.01
N LEU A 7 0.18 7.17 2.98
CA LEU A 7 0.58 7.86 1.73
C LEU A 7 1.96 7.44 1.22
N HIS A 8 2.70 6.64 1.99
CA HIS A 8 4.00 6.10 1.62
C HIS A 8 4.06 4.63 2.05
N ASN A 9 4.05 3.72 1.08
CA ASN A 9 4.34 2.30 1.30
C ASN A 9 4.88 1.65 0.02
N HIS A 10 5.39 0.44 0.19
CA HIS A 10 5.96 -0.35 -0.90
C HIS A 10 5.17 -1.65 -1.09
N THR A 11 4.91 -1.99 -2.35
CA THR A 11 4.36 -3.28 -2.78
C THR A 11 5.50 -4.22 -3.17
N HIS A 12 5.19 -5.47 -3.50
CA HIS A 12 6.14 -6.42 -4.08
C HIS A 12 6.82 -5.96 -5.39
N TYR A 13 6.37 -4.86 -6.01
CA TYR A 13 7.07 -4.22 -7.12
C TYR A 13 8.27 -3.36 -6.69
N SER A 14 8.43 -3.10 -5.40
CA SER A 14 9.72 -2.72 -4.81
C SER A 14 10.60 -3.97 -4.67
N LEU A 15 11.28 -4.33 -5.76
CA LEU A 15 11.82 -5.67 -6.01
C LEU A 15 12.79 -6.22 -4.94
N LEU A 16 13.45 -5.35 -4.17
CA LEU A 16 14.46 -5.76 -3.19
C LEU A 16 13.93 -5.85 -1.75
N ASP A 17 12.85 -5.13 -1.44
CA ASP A 17 12.43 -4.88 -0.04
C ASP A 17 10.91 -4.79 0.17
N GLY A 18 10.12 -4.68 -0.89
CA GLY A 18 8.68 -4.68 -0.83
C GLY A 18 8.09 -6.08 -0.65
N ALA A 19 7.23 -6.24 0.35
CA ALA A 19 6.61 -7.54 0.68
C ALA A 19 5.10 -7.59 0.41
N ASN A 20 4.45 -6.44 0.21
CA ASN A 20 2.98 -6.37 0.18
C ASN A 20 2.42 -6.71 -1.21
N ARG A 21 1.44 -7.63 -1.28
CA ARG A 21 0.62 -7.81 -2.49
C ARG A 21 -0.45 -6.74 -2.58
N ILE A 22 -0.69 -6.18 -3.78
CA ILE A 22 -1.61 -5.05 -3.97
C ILE A 22 -3.03 -5.37 -3.48
N LYS A 23 -3.55 -6.57 -3.77
CA LYS A 23 -4.89 -7.00 -3.31
C LYS A 23 -4.97 -7.08 -1.78
N ASP A 24 -4.05 -7.82 -1.17
CA ASP A 24 -3.97 -7.99 0.29
C ASP A 24 -3.84 -6.63 0.99
N LEU A 25 -3.06 -5.70 0.43
CA LEU A 25 -2.87 -4.34 0.93
C LEU A 25 -4.17 -3.51 0.89
N ALA A 26 -4.91 -3.56 -0.22
CA ALA A 26 -6.18 -2.85 -0.38
C ALA A 26 -7.29 -3.44 0.51
N GLU A 27 -7.36 -4.76 0.63
CA GLU A 27 -8.29 -5.46 1.54
C GLU A 27 -7.99 -5.07 3.00
N THR A 28 -6.72 -5.08 3.40
CA THR A 28 -6.29 -4.67 4.74
C THR A 28 -6.70 -3.22 5.02
N ALA A 29 -6.44 -2.29 4.09
CA ALA A 29 -6.83 -0.89 4.24
C ALA A 29 -8.35 -0.73 4.46
N LYS A 30 -9.16 -1.50 3.71
CA LYS A 30 -10.61 -1.53 3.87
C LYS A 30 -11.04 -2.06 5.24
N ASP A 31 -10.43 -3.15 5.71
CA ASP A 31 -10.75 -3.76 7.01
C ASP A 31 -10.44 -2.82 8.19
N TYR A 32 -9.38 -2.01 8.07
CA TYR A 32 -9.06 -0.96 9.04
C TYR A 32 -9.89 0.32 8.89
N GLY A 33 -10.84 0.37 7.95
CA GLY A 33 -11.67 1.55 7.69
C GLY A 33 -10.89 2.73 7.10
N MET A 34 -9.76 2.48 6.46
CA MET A 34 -8.99 3.51 5.74
C MET A 34 -9.65 3.74 4.37
N PRO A 35 -10.10 4.97 4.04
CA PRO A 35 -10.82 5.23 2.80
C PRO A 35 -9.93 5.18 1.54
N ALA A 36 -8.61 5.25 1.70
CA ALA A 36 -7.64 5.22 0.62
C ALA A 36 -6.27 4.70 1.12
N ILE A 37 -5.42 4.28 0.18
CA ILE A 37 -4.02 3.93 0.40
C ILE A 37 -3.20 4.28 -0.84
N ALA A 38 -1.98 4.79 -0.65
CA ALA A 38 -1.05 5.06 -1.74
C ALA A 38 -0.04 3.92 -1.92
N ILE A 39 0.42 3.74 -3.16
CA ILE A 39 1.54 2.89 -3.53
C ILE A 39 2.68 3.81 -3.99
N THR A 40 3.85 3.70 -3.37
CA THR A 40 5.02 4.52 -3.64
C THR A 40 6.25 3.64 -3.80
N ASP A 41 6.23 2.77 -4.82
CA ASP A 41 7.30 1.80 -5.07
C ASP A 41 8.64 2.45 -5.43
N HIS A 42 9.73 1.70 -5.23
CA HIS A 42 11.08 2.18 -5.50
C HIS A 42 11.34 2.40 -6.99
N GLY A 43 11.25 3.66 -7.42
CA GLY A 43 11.65 4.12 -8.76
C GLY A 43 10.81 3.55 -9.89
N ASN A 44 9.61 3.01 -9.61
CA ASN A 44 8.74 2.40 -10.62
C ASN A 44 7.25 2.55 -10.28
N MET A 45 6.41 2.22 -11.26
CA MET A 45 4.95 2.14 -11.15
C MET A 45 4.45 0.90 -11.91
N PHE A 46 5.03 -0.26 -11.64
CA PHE A 46 4.66 -1.50 -12.34
C PHE A 46 3.31 -2.09 -11.89
N GLY A 47 2.87 -1.70 -10.69
CA GLY A 47 1.64 -2.16 -10.06
C GLY A 47 0.36 -1.55 -10.60
#